data_AF-A0A829D0F5-F1
#
_entry.id   AF-A0A829D0F5-F1
#
_cell.length_a   1.000
_cell.length_b   1.000
_cell.length_c   1.000
_cell.angle_alpha   90.00
_cell.angle_beta   90.00
_cell.angle_gamma   90.00
#
_symmetry.space_group_name_H-M   'P 1'
#
loop_
_entity.id
_entity.type
_entity.pdbx_description
1 polymer ?
#
loop_
_entity_poly.entity_id
_entity_poly.type
_entity_poly.pdbx_seq_one_letter_code
_entity_poly.pdbx_strand_id
1 'polypeptide(L)'
;MKFQFIRAEESKLSLNYVTSRGFIPYPYSIEAICNLLKINGTYVPFLGKHDIDTNLEKKVLSYSGFKLEFSEDLVPLEFLGMRHIKFLKKVSSPRHGYPRAWKEISKESKGANGKDRID
;
A
#
# COMPACT_ATOMS: atom_id res chain seq x y z
N MET A 1 -24.31 8.72 7.69
CA MET A 1 -22.99 8.32 7.18
C MET A 1 -22.97 8.60 5.67
N LYS A 2 -22.00 9.36 5.15
CA LYS A 2 -21.92 9.69 3.72
C LYS A 2 -20.75 8.92 3.12
N PHE A 3 -21.05 8.00 2.20
CA PHE A 3 -20.03 7.25 1.46
C PHE A 3 -19.59 8.04 0.24
N GLN A 4 -18.30 7.98 -0.08
CA GLN A 4 -17.73 8.54 -1.30
C GLN A 4 -17.10 7.41 -2.11
N PHE A 5 -17.41 7.37 -3.40
CA PHE A 5 -16.83 6.43 -4.35
C PHE A 5 -15.87 7.20 -5.22
N ILE A 6 -14.58 6.99 -4.97
CA ILE A 6 -13.50 7.72 -5.64
C ILE A 6 -12.37 6.76 -5.98
N ARG A 7 -11.62 7.10 -7.04
CA ARG A 7 -10.40 6.39 -7.40
C ARG A 7 -9.27 6.89 -6.53
N ALA A 8 -8.62 5.99 -5.79
CA ALA A 8 -7.62 6.35 -4.79
C ALA A 8 -6.45 7.13 -5.40
N GLU A 9 -5.97 6.69 -6.56
CA GLU A 9 -4.80 7.24 -7.26
C GLU A 9 -5.07 8.60 -7.92
N GLU A 10 -6.32 8.89 -8.28
CA GLU A 10 -6.70 10.16 -8.91
C GLU A 10 -7.12 11.22 -7.87
N SER A 11 -7.38 10.79 -6.64
CA SER A 11 -7.92 11.64 -5.59
C SER A 11 -6.82 12.36 -4.81
N LYS A 12 -7.08 13.60 -4.45
CA LYS A 12 -6.24 14.39 -3.54
C LYS A 12 -7.06 14.74 -2.31
N LEU A 13 -6.75 14.07 -1.21
CA LEU A 13 -7.35 14.31 0.10
C LEU A 13 -6.26 14.70 1.10
N SER A 14 -6.65 15.06 2.31
CA SER A 14 -5.71 15.40 3.39
C SER A 14 -6.07 14.63 4.66
N LEU A 15 -6.24 13.32 4.51
CA LEU A 15 -6.62 12.42 5.59
C LEU A 15 -5.47 12.25 6.58
N ASN A 16 -5.83 12.03 7.86
CA ASN A 16 -4.88 11.67 8.90
C ASN A 16 -4.47 10.20 8.82
N TYR A 17 -5.39 9.35 8.37
CA TYR A 17 -5.27 7.91 8.47
C TYR A 17 -5.95 7.22 7.28
N VAL A 18 -5.31 6.19 6.73
CA VAL A 18 -5.86 5.32 5.68
C VAL A 18 -5.57 3.88 6.08
N THR A 19 -6.56 3.01 5.96
CA THR A 19 -6.38 1.56 6.15
C THR A 19 -6.87 0.81 4.94
N SER A 20 -6.29 -0.36 4.65
CA SER A 20 -6.76 -1.21 3.56
C SER A 20 -6.59 -2.69 3.88
N ARG A 21 -7.48 -3.53 3.35
CA ARG A 21 -7.41 -4.99 3.41
C ARG A 21 -7.95 -5.56 2.10
N GLY A 22 -7.26 -6.54 1.51
CA GLY A 22 -7.69 -7.15 0.25
C GLY A 22 -7.77 -6.14 -0.91
N PHE A 23 -6.93 -5.11 -0.85
CA PHE A 23 -6.85 -4.07 -1.86
C PHE A 23 -5.86 -4.49 -2.97
N ILE A 24 -5.11 -3.55 -3.53
CA ILE A 24 -4.07 -3.87 -4.52
C ILE A 24 -2.83 -4.45 -3.81
N PRO A 25 -2.05 -5.32 -4.49
CA PRO A 25 -0.85 -5.92 -3.91
C PRO A 25 0.12 -4.90 -3.31
N TYR A 26 0.64 -5.22 -2.13
CA TYR A 26 1.76 -4.49 -1.53
C TYR A 26 3.05 -4.74 -2.34
N PRO A 27 3.95 -3.75 -2.51
CA PRO A 27 3.94 -2.39 -1.95
C PRO A 27 3.16 -1.35 -2.76
N TYR A 28 2.62 -1.69 -3.93
CA TYR A 28 1.96 -0.74 -4.84
C TYR A 28 0.73 -0.04 -4.24
N SER A 29 0.09 -0.65 -3.24
CA SER A 29 -0.98 -0.01 -2.47
C SER A 29 -0.57 1.33 -1.84
N ILE A 30 0.70 1.49 -1.47
CA ILE A 30 1.26 2.74 -0.95
C ILE A 30 1.21 3.85 -2.00
N GLU A 31 1.59 3.52 -3.23
CA GLU A 31 1.56 4.44 -4.35
C GLU A 31 0.12 4.90 -4.61
N ALA A 32 -0.83 3.97 -4.75
CA ALA A 32 -2.21 4.30 -5.04
C ALA A 32 -2.86 5.24 -4.01
N ILE A 33 -2.43 5.21 -2.75
CA ILE A 33 -3.00 6.05 -1.68
C ILE A 33 -2.18 7.31 -1.38
N CYS A 34 -1.06 7.54 -2.07
CA CYS A 34 -0.05 8.49 -1.59
C CYS A 34 -0.51 9.95 -1.59
N ASN A 35 -1.55 10.30 -2.34
CA ASN A 35 -2.19 11.61 -2.36
C ASN A 35 -3.43 11.73 -1.45
N LEU A 36 -3.83 10.65 -0.76
CA LEU A 36 -4.95 10.68 0.18
C LEU A 36 -4.54 11.20 1.56
N LEU A 37 -3.27 10.99 1.94
CA LEU A 37 -2.72 11.34 3.25
C LEU A 37 -1.98 12.67 3.19
N LYS A 38 -2.19 13.51 4.20
CA LYS A 38 -1.30 14.65 4.46
C LYS A 38 0.05 14.21 5.01
N ILE A 39 1.06 15.08 4.97
CA ILE A 39 2.32 14.84 5.70
C ILE A 39 2.01 14.62 7.19
N ASN A 40 2.70 13.66 7.80
CA ASN A 40 2.45 13.07 9.11
C ASN A 40 1.18 12.21 9.23
N GLY A 41 0.45 11.99 8.14
CA GLY A 41 -0.60 10.97 8.10
C GLY A 41 -0.02 9.54 8.09
N THR A 42 -0.83 8.56 8.47
CA THR A 42 -0.41 7.16 8.58
C THR A 42 -1.24 6.26 7.66
N TYR A 43 -0.57 5.40 6.90
CA TYR A 43 -1.19 4.31 6.14
C TYR A 43 -0.96 2.97 6.85
N VAL A 44 -2.02 2.19 7.05
CA VAL A 44 -1.97 0.88 7.69
C VAL A 44 -2.62 -0.19 6.81
N PRO A 45 -1.83 -0.84 5.93
CA PRO A 45 -2.29 -2.01 5.19
C PRO A 45 -2.28 -3.27 6.06
N PHE A 46 -3.33 -4.08 5.91
CA PHE A 46 -3.42 -5.45 6.42
C PHE A 46 -2.94 -6.42 5.35
N LEU A 47 -1.86 -7.15 5.62
CA LEU A 47 -1.14 -7.96 4.65
C LEU A 47 -1.21 -9.45 5.02
N GLY A 48 -1.24 -10.31 4.00
CA GLY A 48 -1.26 -11.77 4.15
C GLY A 48 -0.05 -12.49 3.57
N LYS A 49 0.94 -11.77 3.04
CA LYS A 49 2.18 -12.32 2.49
C LYS A 49 3.37 -11.60 3.10
N HIS A 50 4.32 -12.36 3.65
CA HIS A 50 5.57 -11.85 4.23
C HIS A 50 6.69 -11.68 3.21
N ASP A 51 6.68 -12.47 2.14
CA ASP A 51 7.69 -12.41 1.08
C ASP A 51 7.47 -11.17 0.21
N ILE A 52 7.97 -10.06 0.72
CA ILE A 52 7.98 -8.75 0.08
C ILE A 52 9.42 -8.48 -0.35
N ASP A 53 9.61 -8.16 -1.63
CA ASP A 53 10.90 -7.66 -2.10
C ASP A 53 11.22 -6.33 -1.41
N THR A 54 12.17 -6.37 -0.48
CA THR A 54 12.61 -5.22 0.32
C THR A 54 13.15 -4.08 -0.54
N ASN A 55 13.79 -4.36 -1.68
CA ASN A 55 14.30 -3.32 -2.56
C ASN A 55 13.15 -2.61 -3.29
N LEU A 56 12.17 -3.39 -3.75
CA LEU A 56 10.96 -2.84 -4.34
C LEU A 56 10.17 -2.02 -3.31
N GLU A 57 10.01 -2.53 -2.09
CA GLU A 57 9.34 -1.83 -0.99
C GLU A 57 10.01 -0.47 -0.70
N LYS A 58 11.33 -0.46 -0.49
CA LYS A 58 12.09 0.77 -0.24
C LYS A 58 11.92 1.78 -1.37
N LYS A 59 11.94 1.31 -2.63
CA LYS A 59 11.73 2.16 -3.81
C LYS A 59 10.34 2.79 -3.81
N VAL A 60 9.29 1.98 -3.62
CA VAL A 60 7.90 2.46 -3.64
C VAL A 60 7.62 3.41 -2.46
N LEU A 61 8.12 3.10 -1.26
CA LEU A 61 8.05 3.98 -0.09
C LEU A 61 8.68 5.34 -0.38
N SER A 62 9.93 5.35 -0.86
CA SER A 62 10.65 6.58 -1.19
C SER A 62 9.93 7.43 -2.23
N TYR A 63 9.50 6.82 -3.34
CA TYR A 63 8.79 7.54 -4.41
C TYR A 63 7.42 8.06 -3.98
N SER A 64 6.75 7.33 -3.09
CA SER A 64 5.44 7.71 -2.57
C SER A 64 5.54 8.63 -1.34
N GLY A 65 6.74 8.96 -0.85
CA GLY A 65 6.95 9.85 0.31
C GLY A 65 6.61 9.22 1.67
N PHE A 66 6.79 7.91 1.81
CA PHE A 66 6.51 7.16 3.04
C PHE A 66 7.78 6.59 3.68
N LYS A 67 7.69 6.34 4.98
CA LYS A 67 8.65 5.56 5.76
C LYS A 67 7.90 4.50 6.56
N LEU A 68 8.47 3.30 6.65
CA LEU A 68 8.02 2.27 7.57
C LEU A 68 8.40 2.66 9.01
N GLU A 69 7.42 2.78 9.89
CA GLU A 69 7.66 2.99 11.33
C GLU A 69 7.88 1.64 12.02
N PHE A 70 6.94 0.72 11.88
CA PHE A 70 7.04 -0.64 12.40
C PHE A 70 6.07 -1.59 11.68
N SER A 71 6.26 -2.89 11.89
CA SER A 71 5.34 -3.94 11.45
C SER A 71 4.99 -4.81 12.66
N GLU A 72 3.77 -5.31 12.70
CA GLU A 72 3.28 -6.18 13.77
C GLU A 72 2.65 -7.42 13.16
N ASP A 73 3.12 -8.57 13.61
CA ASP A 73 2.57 -9.86 13.22
C ASP A 73 1.34 -10.16 14.07
N LEU A 74 0.25 -10.50 13.41
CA LEU A 74 -0.98 -10.89 14.07
C LEU A 74 -0.94 -12.39 14.34
N VAL A 75 -1.41 -12.78 15.53
CA VAL A 75 -1.52 -14.19 15.91
C VAL A 75 -2.31 -14.93 14.83
N PRO A 76 -1.71 -15.93 14.15
CA PRO A 76 -2.37 -16.61 13.07
C PRO A 76 -3.55 -17.41 13.62
N LEU A 77 -4.74 -17.16 13.08
CA LEU A 77 -5.83 -18.12 13.20
C LEU A 77 -5.49 -19.29 12.26
N GLU A 78 -5.54 -20.53 12.77
CA GLU A 78 -5.07 -21.74 12.08
C GLU A 78 -5.57 -21.89 10.63
N PHE A 79 -6.73 -21.30 10.31
CA PHE A 79 -7.36 -21.35 8.98
C PHE A 79 -7.07 -20.15 8.06
N LEU A 80 -6.52 -19.03 8.58
CA LEU A 80 -6.33 -17.79 7.80
C LEU A 80 -4.91 -17.65 7.24
N GLY A 81 -3.94 -18.40 7.78
CA GLY A 81 -2.51 -18.19 7.49
C GLY A 81 -1.96 -16.91 8.12
N MET A 82 -0.65 -16.67 7.99
CA MET A 82 0.00 -15.53 8.64
C MET A 82 -0.55 -14.18 8.15
N ARG A 83 -0.71 -13.24 9.09
CA ARG A 83 -1.15 -11.88 8.81
C ARG A 83 -0.24 -10.92 9.55
N HIS A 84 0.03 -9.77 8.94
CA HIS A 84 0.72 -8.69 9.61
C HIS A 84 0.15 -7.35 9.18
N ILE A 85 0.38 -6.34 10.00
CA ILE A 85 0.04 -4.95 9.72
C ILE A 85 1.33 -4.14 9.66
N LYS A 86 1.40 -3.19 8.72
CA LYS A 86 2.52 -2.24 8.64
C LYS A 86 2.01 -0.85 9.00
N PHE A 87 2.79 -0.09 9.77
CA PHE A 87 2.52 1.31 10.05
C PHE A 87 3.46 2.18 9.23
N LEU A 88 2.90 2.89 8.25
CA LEU A 88 3.65 3.67 7.28
C LEU A 88 3.36 5.16 7.44
N LYS A 89 4.36 5.95 7.79
CA LYS A 89 4.23 7.40 7.97
C LYS A 89 4.48 8.13 6.66
N LYS A 90 3.58 9.04 6.30
CA LYS A 90 3.80 10.01 5.20
C LYS A 90 4.78 11.07 5.69
N VAL A 91 6.00 11.07 5.20
CA VAL A 91 7.08 11.97 5.66
C VAL A 91 7.37 13.10 4.68
N SER A 92 6.96 12.96 3.41
CA SER A 92 7.15 13.96 2.37
C SER A 92 6.07 13.86 1.29
N SER A 93 5.94 14.89 0.46
CA SER A 93 5.16 14.80 -0.78
C SER A 93 5.72 13.69 -1.69
N PRO A 94 4.87 12.98 -2.45
CA PRO A 94 5.36 11.99 -3.40
C PRO A 94 6.21 12.66 -4.48
N ARG A 95 7.09 11.88 -5.11
CA ARG A 95 7.91 12.32 -6.25
C ARG A 95 7.00 12.81 -7.39
N HIS A 96 7.48 13.78 -8.17
CA HIS A 96 6.77 14.21 -9.38
C HIS A 96 6.42 13.02 -10.29
N GLY A 97 5.18 12.97 -10.77
CA GLY A 97 4.64 11.86 -11.54
C GLY A 97 4.04 10.70 -10.72
N TYR A 98 4.05 10.80 -9.38
CA TYR A 98 3.40 9.84 -8.48
C TYR A 98 2.11 10.42 -7.86
N PRO A 99 1.05 9.60 -7.67
CA PRO A 99 0.94 8.22 -8.14
C PRO A 99 0.88 8.15 -9.66
N ARG A 100 1.38 7.05 -10.22
CA ARG A 100 1.27 6.78 -11.65
C ARG A 100 -0.18 6.44 -12.00
N ALA A 101 -0.48 6.46 -13.30
CA ALA A 101 -1.77 6.03 -13.79
C ALA A 101 -2.06 4.56 -13.39
N TRP A 102 -3.32 4.26 -13.09
CA TRP A 102 -3.74 2.92 -12.66
C TRP A 102 -3.27 1.79 -13.59
N LYS A 103 -3.22 2.04 -14.91
CA LYS A 103 -2.75 1.06 -15.90
C LYS A 103 -1.31 0.60 -15.62
N GLU A 104 -0.44 1.49 -15.15
CA GLU A 104 0.95 1.19 -14.82
C GLU A 104 1.04 0.43 -13.49
N ILE A 105 0.38 0.96 -12.46
CA ILE A 105 0.31 0.33 -11.13
C ILE A 105 -0.27 -1.09 -11.23
N SER A 106 -1.35 -1.27 -12.01
CA SER A 106 -2.00 -2.57 -12.19
C SER A 106 -1.12 -3.56 -12.95
N LYS A 107 -0.34 -3.11 -13.93
CA LYS A 107 0.55 -4.00 -14.71
C LYS A 107 1.63 -4.58 -13.81
N GLU A 108 2.26 -3.75 -12.99
CA GLU A 108 3.34 -4.18 -12.10
C GLU A 108 2.83 -5.00 -10.92
N SER A 109 1.74 -4.58 -10.30
CA SER A 109 1.14 -5.31 -9.16
C SER A 109 0.65 -6.70 -9.55
N LYS A 110 0.17 -6.91 -10.79
CA LYS A 110 -0.18 -8.24 -11.31
C LYS A 110 1.04 -9.06 -11.74
N GLY A 111 2.09 -8.42 -12.24
CA GLY A 111 3.35 -9.08 -12.59
C GLY A 111 4.02 -9.76 -11.40
N ALA A 112 3.89 -9.19 -10.21
CA ALA A 112 4.38 -9.78 -8.95
C ALA A 112 3.61 -11.06 -8.51
N ASN A 113 2.38 -11.27 -8.99
CA ASN A 113 1.54 -12.42 -8.68
C ASN A 113 1.47 -13.46 -9.82
N GLY A 114 2.15 -13.22 -10.95
CA GLY A 114 2.02 -14.05 -12.17
C GLY A 114 2.73 -15.41 -12.14
N LYS A 115 3.38 -15.78 -11.02
CA LYS A 115 4.07 -17.08 -10.85
C LYS A 115 3.38 -18.06 -9.91
N ASP A 116 2.20 -17.73 -9.38
CA ASP A 116 1.34 -18.70 -8.70
C ASP A 116 0.26 -19.21 -9.67
N ARG A 117 0.69 -19.70 -10.85
CA ARG A 117 -0.13 -20.62 -11.61
C ARG A 117 -0.02 -21.96 -10.91
N ILE A 118 -1.10 -22.36 -10.25
CA ILE A 118 -1.33 -23.74 -9.86
C ILE A 118 -1.47 -24.49 -11.20
N ASP A 119 -0.43 -25.24 -11.56
CA ASP A 119 -0.53 -26.36 -12.50
C ASP A 119 -0.97 -27.61 -11.73
#